data_AF-A0A1I7BHL6-F1
#
_entry.id   AF-A0A1I7BHL6-F1
#
_cell.length_a   1.000
_cell.length_b   1.000
_cell.length_c   1.000
_cell.angle_alpha   90.00
_cell.angle_beta   90.00
_cell.angle_gamma   90.00
#
_symmetry.space_group_name_H-M   'P 1'
#
loop_
_entity.id
_entity.type
_entity.pdbx_description
1 polymer ?
#
loop_
_entity_poly.entity_id
_entity_poly.type
_entity_poly.pdbx_seq_one_letter_code
_entity_poly.pdbx_strand_id
1 'polypeptide(L)'
;MTRLVIIGHCPAAHRLVERLTEQGYPGSVTVLDAAERGPHNPALLPTVLANGLAPELAALPEHPSPVRVHRNTRIASIDRARRRVRTEHGETYGYDVLVLATGTRTVVPNLPGVSDNGSPAEGTWPLRHPNECGRMRGQLAADASVTVLGGGLDGVETAHALATAGYEVSLLHRGARLMPRLLDRTAADIVAGTLLDNGVTVLSNETATELLPGKLVLSSGAAVSTDALVLRAGTLPDAALAGDTGLRLSRGVAVDGELRSSDPHIHALGGCAVPPAGFDDSLSDSWEQAETLAATLLSGSSGASGRPRESGGIVRARGAGLELASIGPPEVLTGKSHEVEHVTFNDPKRRRYARLALREDRLVAATLLGLPEAIATLSQLHDTGMPVPSDRLATLLDLPTGFGTAGGVPADPVLCHCNNVSRSTLTAAYHDGARDVAALAAATRATTGCGSCIGAVRELCGSLVASTTERVPSGIDSPEQEGAA
;
A
#
# COMPACT_ATOMS: atom_id res chain seq x y z
N MET A 1 22.77 26.62 -0.48
CA MET A 1 21.61 25.75 -0.15
C MET A 1 21.86 24.41 -0.83
N THR A 2 21.68 23.31 -0.11
CA THR A 2 21.86 21.95 -0.66
C THR A 2 20.81 21.68 -1.73
N ARG A 3 21.22 21.20 -2.90
CA ARG A 3 20.34 20.82 -4.01
C ARG A 3 20.03 19.33 -3.93
N LEU A 4 18.81 19.00 -3.55
CA LEU A 4 18.27 17.65 -3.59
C LEU A 4 17.54 17.43 -4.92
N VAL A 5 17.99 16.44 -5.69
CA VAL A 5 17.30 15.97 -6.91
C VAL A 5 16.77 14.57 -6.66
N ILE A 6 15.51 14.33 -6.98
CA ILE A 6 14.84 13.03 -6.87
C ILE A 6 14.44 12.59 -8.27
N ILE A 7 14.84 11.40 -8.70
CA ILE A 7 14.45 10.81 -9.99
C ILE A 7 13.36 9.77 -9.77
N GLY A 8 12.18 10.04 -10.33
CA GLY A 8 10.96 9.26 -10.12
C GLY A 8 10.11 9.83 -8.99
N HIS A 9 8.80 9.83 -9.19
CA HIS A 9 7.81 10.35 -8.23
C HIS A 9 6.88 9.23 -7.76
N CYS A 10 7.43 8.11 -7.30
CA CYS A 10 6.64 7.03 -6.69
C CYS A 10 6.06 7.42 -5.31
N PRO A 11 5.15 6.63 -4.70
CA PRO A 11 4.60 6.93 -3.37
C PRO A 11 5.64 7.14 -2.29
N ALA A 12 6.76 6.41 -2.33
CA ALA A 12 7.87 6.58 -1.39
C ALA A 12 8.53 7.97 -1.57
N ALA A 13 8.80 8.39 -2.81
CA ALA A 13 9.34 9.72 -3.11
C ALA A 13 8.38 10.84 -2.72
N HIS A 14 7.08 10.65 -3.01
CA HIS A 14 6.04 11.59 -2.59
C HIS A 14 6.09 11.77 -1.07
N ARG A 15 6.09 10.66 -0.33
CA ARG A 15 6.21 10.66 1.12
C ARG A 15 7.48 11.33 1.65
N LEU A 16 8.64 11.05 1.04
CA LEU A 16 9.91 11.68 1.43
C LEU A 16 9.80 13.20 1.33
N VAL A 17 9.26 13.70 0.22
CA VAL A 17 9.11 15.15 0.00
C VAL A 17 8.15 15.77 1.02
N GLU A 18 7.03 15.12 1.34
CA GLU A 18 6.13 15.57 2.41
C GLU A 18 6.91 15.76 3.72
N ARG A 19 7.69 14.75 4.14
CA ARG A 19 8.43 14.81 5.39
C ARG A 19 9.50 15.89 5.41
N LEU A 20 10.21 16.07 4.30
CA LEU A 20 11.19 17.15 4.17
C LEU A 20 10.54 18.52 4.25
N THR A 21 9.36 18.70 3.64
CA THR A 21 8.62 19.96 3.70
C THR A 21 8.07 20.23 5.10
N GLU A 22 7.41 19.24 5.72
CA GLU A 22 6.85 19.34 7.08
C GLU A 22 7.92 19.70 8.13
N GLN A 23 9.13 19.16 7.99
CA GLN A 23 10.23 19.37 8.93
C GLN A 23 11.15 20.53 8.53
N GLY A 24 10.80 21.30 7.49
CA GLY A 24 11.52 22.51 7.12
C GLY A 24 12.93 22.27 6.54
N TYR A 25 13.05 21.34 5.58
CA TYR A 25 14.32 21.07 4.91
C TYR A 25 14.96 22.36 4.34
N PRO A 26 16.22 22.68 4.70
CA PRO A 26 16.84 23.97 4.38
C PRO A 26 17.33 24.08 2.92
N GLY A 27 17.30 22.98 2.16
CA GLY A 27 17.74 22.91 0.77
C GLY A 27 16.60 23.07 -0.25
N SER A 28 16.96 23.06 -1.54
CA SER A 28 15.98 23.02 -2.63
C SER A 28 15.67 21.59 -3.03
N VAL A 29 14.39 21.26 -3.22
CA VAL A 29 13.93 19.95 -3.66
C VAL A 29 13.42 20.02 -5.10
N THR A 30 14.00 19.20 -5.98
CA THR A 30 13.57 19.03 -7.37
C THR A 30 13.23 17.57 -7.64
N VAL A 31 12.00 17.28 -8.06
CA VAL A 31 11.55 15.95 -8.48
C VAL A 31 11.48 15.92 -10.00
N LEU A 32 12.11 14.93 -10.62
CA LEU A 32 12.13 14.71 -12.06
C LEU A 32 11.41 13.38 -12.32
N ASP A 33 10.23 13.45 -12.93
CA ASP A 33 9.40 12.29 -13.17
C ASP A 33 9.19 12.05 -14.67
N ALA A 34 9.40 10.81 -15.11
CA ALA A 34 9.17 10.42 -16.49
C ALA A 34 7.67 10.29 -16.81
N ALA A 35 6.82 10.12 -15.81
CA ALA A 35 5.38 10.03 -16.00
C ALA A 35 4.76 11.40 -16.31
N GLU A 36 3.71 11.38 -17.12
CA GLU A 36 2.89 12.57 -17.44
C GLU A 36 2.03 12.98 -16.24
N ARG A 37 1.55 11.99 -15.49
CA ARG A 37 0.68 12.19 -14.33
C ARG A 37 1.49 12.05 -13.05
N GLY A 38 1.03 12.73 -12.00
CA GLY A 38 1.61 12.61 -10.67
C GLY A 38 1.40 11.23 -10.04
N PRO A 39 2.02 10.98 -8.88
CA PRO A 39 1.88 9.72 -8.16
C PRO A 39 0.44 9.39 -7.82
N HIS A 40 0.18 8.10 -7.69
CA HIS A 40 -1.05 7.55 -7.14
C HIS A 40 -0.75 6.58 -6.01
N ASN A 41 -1.74 6.35 -5.16
CA ASN A 41 -1.75 5.29 -4.17
C ASN A 41 -2.11 3.95 -4.85
N PRO A 42 -1.17 3.01 -5.03
CA PRO A 42 -1.45 1.72 -5.67
C PRO A 42 -2.43 0.86 -4.87
N ALA A 43 -2.58 1.10 -3.56
CA ALA A 43 -3.51 0.37 -2.72
C ALA A 43 -4.99 0.63 -3.09
N LEU A 44 -5.29 1.72 -3.79
CA LEU A 44 -6.66 2.07 -4.21
C LEU A 44 -7.02 1.51 -5.59
N LEU A 45 -6.10 0.87 -6.29
CA LEU A 45 -6.36 0.29 -7.62
C LEU A 45 -7.49 -0.75 -7.62
N PRO A 46 -7.55 -1.71 -6.67
CA PRO A 46 -8.68 -2.65 -6.61
C PRO A 46 -10.02 -1.92 -6.40
N THR A 47 -10.06 -0.85 -5.61
CA THR A 47 -11.29 -0.07 -5.39
C THR A 47 -11.73 0.68 -6.65
N VAL A 48 -10.78 1.26 -7.38
CA VAL A 48 -11.01 1.91 -8.68
C VAL A 48 -11.52 0.88 -9.69
N LEU A 49 -10.90 -0.30 -9.74
CA LEU A 49 -11.30 -1.41 -10.61
C LEU A 49 -12.69 -1.94 -10.31
N ALA A 50 -13.04 -2.17 -9.05
CA ALA A 50 -14.32 -2.75 -8.66
C ALA A 50 -15.50 -1.84 -9.00
N ASN A 51 -15.39 -0.57 -8.65
CA ASN A 51 -16.51 0.36 -8.67
C ASN A 51 -16.49 1.29 -9.90
N GLY A 52 -15.51 1.14 -10.80
CA GLY A 52 -15.33 2.04 -11.94
C GLY A 52 -15.15 3.50 -11.52
N LEU A 53 -14.52 3.74 -10.36
CA LEU A 53 -14.37 5.08 -9.83
C LEU A 53 -13.37 5.90 -10.67
N ALA A 54 -13.49 7.21 -10.53
CA ALA A 54 -12.59 8.17 -11.14
C ALA A 54 -11.12 7.86 -10.73
N PRO A 55 -10.18 7.71 -11.70
CA PRO A 55 -8.76 7.48 -11.45
C PRO A 55 -8.13 8.45 -10.44
N GLU A 56 -8.66 9.67 -10.37
CA GLU A 56 -8.25 10.77 -9.51
C GLU A 56 -8.40 10.45 -8.02
N LEU A 57 -9.28 9.52 -7.64
CA LEU A 57 -9.40 9.07 -6.24
C LEU A 57 -8.13 8.38 -5.73
N ALA A 58 -7.33 7.82 -6.64
CA ALA A 58 -6.05 7.24 -6.28
C ALA A 58 -4.91 8.26 -6.35
N ALA A 59 -5.11 9.46 -6.90
CA ALA A 59 -4.03 10.45 -7.03
C ALA A 59 -3.55 10.93 -5.66
N LEU A 60 -2.24 11.08 -5.51
CA LEU A 60 -1.64 11.75 -4.35
C LEU A 60 -1.64 13.27 -4.58
N PRO A 61 -1.78 14.08 -3.52
CA PRO A 61 -1.84 15.53 -3.64
C PRO A 61 -0.54 16.11 -4.21
N GLU A 62 -0.63 17.28 -4.85
CA GLU A 62 0.57 17.97 -5.32
C GLU A 62 1.38 18.56 -4.15
N HIS A 63 2.69 18.65 -4.33
CA HIS A 63 3.57 19.25 -3.34
C HIS A 63 3.45 20.77 -3.33
N PRO A 64 3.36 21.42 -2.15
CA PRO A 64 3.33 22.87 -2.09
C PRO A 64 4.69 23.48 -2.44
N SER A 65 4.67 24.77 -2.80
CA SER A 65 5.90 25.58 -2.95
C SER A 65 6.74 25.53 -1.66
N PRO A 66 8.09 25.47 -1.75
CA PRO A 66 8.94 25.71 -2.92
C PRO A 66 9.41 24.44 -3.68
N VAL A 67 8.77 23.28 -3.48
CA VAL A 67 9.14 22.04 -4.20
C VAL A 67 8.91 22.21 -5.70
N ARG A 68 9.89 21.81 -6.52
CA ARG A 68 9.78 21.83 -7.99
C ARG A 68 9.57 20.41 -8.51
N VAL A 69 8.46 20.18 -9.21
CA VAL A 69 8.15 18.89 -9.84
C VAL A 69 8.14 19.07 -11.35
N HIS A 70 9.05 18.38 -12.05
CA HIS A 70 9.11 18.34 -13.50
C HIS A 70 8.58 16.99 -13.98
N ARG A 71 7.36 16.98 -14.51
CA ARG A 71 6.74 15.80 -15.15
C ARG A 71 7.22 15.66 -16.59
N ASN A 72 6.94 14.53 -17.24
CA ASN A 72 7.41 14.23 -18.60
C ASN A 72 8.93 14.42 -18.79
N THR A 73 9.70 14.25 -17.72
CA THR A 73 11.13 14.53 -17.66
C THR A 73 11.88 13.24 -17.43
N ARG A 74 12.09 12.48 -18.51
CA ARG A 74 12.85 11.22 -18.47
C ARG A 74 14.35 11.51 -18.41
N ILE A 75 15.04 10.87 -17.46
CA ILE A 75 16.48 10.97 -17.29
C ILE A 75 17.18 9.92 -18.15
N ALA A 76 18.12 10.37 -18.98
CA ALA A 76 18.92 9.54 -19.86
C ALA A 76 20.20 9.03 -19.20
N SER A 77 20.84 9.86 -18.35
CA SER A 77 22.14 9.50 -17.76
C SER A 77 22.45 10.27 -16.48
N ILE A 78 23.25 9.66 -15.60
CA ILE A 78 23.78 10.25 -14.37
C ILE A 78 25.30 10.39 -14.51
N ASP A 79 25.82 11.62 -14.47
CA ASP A 79 27.26 11.93 -14.36
C ASP A 79 27.61 12.13 -12.88
N ARG A 80 28.13 11.08 -12.25
CA ARG A 80 28.52 11.08 -10.83
C ARG A 80 29.70 12.00 -10.54
N ALA A 81 30.67 12.09 -11.46
CA ALA A 81 31.87 12.90 -11.28
C ALA A 81 31.54 14.40 -11.25
N ARG A 82 30.62 14.83 -12.13
CA ARG A 82 30.14 16.22 -12.18
C ARG A 82 28.91 16.49 -11.33
N ARG A 83 28.32 15.45 -10.72
CA ARG A 83 27.07 15.48 -9.95
C ARG A 83 25.93 16.14 -10.72
N ARG A 84 25.67 15.62 -11.92
CA ARG A 84 24.61 16.09 -12.80
C ARG A 84 23.80 14.93 -13.36
N VAL A 85 22.51 15.16 -13.54
CA VAL A 85 21.63 14.27 -14.30
C VAL A 85 21.26 14.96 -15.60
N ARG A 86 21.12 14.19 -16.67
CA ARG A 86 20.78 14.70 -18.01
C ARG A 86 19.48 14.05 -18.48
N THR A 87 18.54 14.86 -18.97
CA THR A 87 17.28 14.39 -19.54
C THR A 87 17.49 13.85 -20.95
N GLU A 88 16.54 13.10 -21.48
CA GLU A 88 16.55 12.66 -22.89
C GLU A 88 16.52 13.84 -23.87
N HIS A 89 15.98 14.98 -23.45
CA HIS A 89 15.94 16.22 -24.23
C HIS A 89 17.20 17.09 -24.06
N GLY A 90 18.22 16.61 -23.33
CA GLY A 90 19.52 17.26 -23.19
C GLY A 90 19.60 18.31 -22.07
N GLU A 91 18.52 18.58 -21.35
CA GLU A 91 18.54 19.43 -20.16
C GLU A 91 19.35 18.77 -19.04
N THR A 92 19.88 19.58 -18.13
CA THR A 92 20.75 19.08 -17.06
C THR A 92 20.41 19.69 -15.72
N TYR A 93 20.43 18.87 -14.69
CA TYR A 93 20.18 19.28 -13.31
C TYR A 93 21.39 18.90 -12.46
N GLY A 94 22.00 19.88 -11.80
CA GLY A 94 23.07 19.65 -10.84
C GLY A 94 22.51 19.32 -9.47
N TYR A 95 23.15 18.38 -8.77
CA TYR A 95 22.73 17.94 -7.44
C TYR A 95 23.89 17.96 -6.45
N ASP A 96 23.56 18.15 -5.18
CA ASP A 96 24.47 17.89 -4.06
C ASP A 96 24.12 16.55 -3.40
N VAL A 97 22.84 16.18 -3.46
CA VAL A 97 22.30 14.85 -3.10
C VAL A 97 21.33 14.40 -4.20
N LEU A 98 21.46 13.15 -4.65
CA LEU A 98 20.56 12.51 -5.59
C LEU A 98 19.81 11.37 -4.92
N VAL A 99 18.51 11.24 -5.17
CA VAL A 99 17.70 10.09 -4.75
C VAL A 99 17.14 9.41 -5.99
N LEU A 100 17.43 8.11 -6.15
CA LEU A 100 16.79 7.27 -7.15
C LEU A 100 15.51 6.69 -6.54
N ALA A 101 14.36 7.01 -7.12
CA ALA A 101 13.04 6.57 -6.65
C ALA A 101 12.17 6.09 -7.82
N THR A 102 12.80 5.32 -8.71
CA THR A 102 12.25 4.80 -9.98
C THR A 102 11.25 3.67 -9.81
N GLY A 103 11.07 3.17 -8.58
CA GLY A 103 10.05 2.17 -8.25
C GLY A 103 10.34 0.79 -8.86
N THR A 104 9.27 0.08 -9.25
CA THR A 104 9.34 -1.27 -9.80
C THR A 104 8.61 -1.38 -11.12
N ARG A 105 9.07 -2.28 -11.99
CA ARG A 105 8.39 -2.67 -13.22
C ARG A 105 7.65 -3.99 -13.05
N THR A 106 6.51 -4.13 -13.72
CA THR A 106 5.77 -5.40 -13.78
C THR A 106 6.58 -6.44 -14.53
N VAL A 107 6.61 -7.67 -14.02
CA VAL A 107 7.14 -8.81 -14.77
C VAL A 107 6.16 -9.17 -15.87
N VAL A 108 6.59 -9.02 -17.12
CA VAL A 108 5.84 -9.48 -18.29
C VAL A 108 6.42 -10.83 -18.71
N PRO A 109 5.68 -11.94 -18.57
CA PRO A 109 6.15 -13.26 -18.99
C PRO A 109 6.43 -13.27 -20.50
N ASN A 110 7.60 -13.79 -20.89
CA ASN A 110 7.95 -13.98 -22.30
C ASN A 110 7.22 -15.22 -22.85
N LEU A 111 5.93 -15.07 -23.12
CA LEU A 111 5.04 -16.11 -23.64
C LEU A 111 4.36 -15.59 -24.92
N PRO A 112 4.11 -16.47 -25.92
CA PRO A 112 3.39 -16.09 -27.12
C PRO A 112 2.02 -15.47 -26.78
N GLY A 113 1.71 -14.35 -27.44
CA GLY A 113 0.48 -13.58 -27.24
C GLY A 113 0.39 -12.80 -25.91
N VAL A 114 1.24 -13.07 -24.92
CA VAL A 114 1.28 -12.31 -23.65
C VAL A 114 2.22 -11.11 -23.74
N SER A 115 3.32 -11.26 -24.48
CA SER A 115 4.32 -10.20 -24.64
C SER A 115 4.77 -10.03 -26.08
N ASP A 116 5.04 -8.80 -26.47
CA ASP A 116 5.75 -8.44 -27.71
C ASP A 116 7.02 -7.67 -27.35
N ASN A 117 8.19 -8.22 -27.70
CA ASN A 117 9.50 -7.65 -27.40
C ASN A 117 9.69 -7.22 -25.93
N GLY A 118 9.16 -8.01 -24.99
CA GLY A 118 9.25 -7.75 -23.54
C GLY A 118 8.25 -6.71 -23.01
N SER A 119 7.40 -6.15 -23.87
CA SER A 119 6.26 -5.32 -23.49
C SER A 119 4.98 -6.15 -23.47
N PRO A 120 3.94 -5.75 -22.71
CA PRO A 120 2.63 -6.42 -22.77
C PRO A 120 2.07 -6.38 -24.19
N ALA A 121 1.63 -7.53 -24.69
CA ALA A 121 0.91 -7.61 -25.97
C ALA A 121 -0.54 -7.12 -25.84
N GLU A 122 -1.25 -7.02 -26.96
CA GLU A 122 -2.68 -6.69 -26.96
C GLU A 122 -3.48 -7.66 -26.09
N GLY A 123 -4.47 -7.13 -25.36
CA GLY A 123 -5.24 -7.92 -24.38
C GLY A 123 -4.51 -8.22 -23.07
N THR A 124 -3.23 -7.85 -22.93
CA THR A 124 -2.45 -8.04 -21.69
C THR A 124 -2.26 -6.72 -20.92
N TRP A 125 -2.63 -6.73 -19.64
CA TRP A 125 -2.76 -5.54 -18.81
C TRP A 125 -1.93 -5.64 -17.52
N PRO A 126 -0.88 -4.82 -17.35
CA PRO A 126 -0.10 -4.77 -16.10
C PRO A 126 -0.86 -4.24 -14.88
N LEU A 127 -1.87 -3.38 -15.11
CA LEU A 127 -2.70 -2.71 -14.10
C LEU A 127 -1.92 -2.19 -12.88
N ARG A 128 -0.91 -1.34 -13.13
CA ARG A 128 -0.14 -0.63 -12.10
C ARG A 128 -0.57 0.82 -11.94
N HIS A 129 -1.33 1.37 -12.88
CA HIS A 129 -1.78 2.75 -12.87
C HIS A 129 -3.32 2.84 -12.97
N PRO A 130 -3.99 3.78 -12.26
CA PRO A 130 -5.44 3.90 -12.25
C PRO A 130 -6.05 4.07 -13.66
N ASN A 131 -5.36 4.81 -14.54
CA ASN A 131 -5.78 4.95 -15.93
C ASN A 131 -5.82 3.66 -16.73
N GLU A 132 -4.92 2.70 -16.45
CA GLU A 132 -4.95 1.39 -17.13
C GLU A 132 -6.23 0.64 -16.76
N CYS A 133 -6.70 0.81 -15.52
CA CYS A 133 -7.96 0.27 -15.05
C CYS A 133 -9.13 0.84 -15.87
N GLY A 134 -9.18 2.17 -16.03
CA GLY A 134 -10.20 2.83 -16.84
C GLY A 134 -10.16 2.44 -18.32
N ARG A 135 -8.97 2.36 -18.92
CA ARG A 135 -8.78 1.94 -20.32
C ARG A 135 -9.23 0.51 -20.56
N MET A 136 -8.83 -0.41 -19.70
CA MET A 136 -9.23 -1.81 -19.79
C MET A 136 -10.75 -1.94 -19.69
N ARG A 137 -11.36 -1.31 -18.68
CA ARG A 137 -12.82 -1.33 -18.50
C ARG A 137 -13.57 -0.76 -19.71
N GLY A 138 -13.04 0.30 -20.32
CA GLY A 138 -13.64 0.91 -21.52
C GLY A 138 -13.51 0.07 -22.79
N GLN A 139 -12.63 -0.93 -22.81
CA GLN A 139 -12.43 -1.83 -23.96
C GLN A 139 -13.13 -3.18 -23.81
N LEU A 140 -13.49 -3.57 -22.59
CA LEU A 140 -14.13 -4.86 -22.31
C LEU A 140 -15.65 -4.75 -22.26
N ALA A 141 -16.32 -5.79 -22.76
CA ALA A 141 -17.75 -6.00 -22.54
C ALA A 141 -18.03 -6.19 -21.04
N ALA A 142 -19.26 -5.94 -20.61
CA ALA A 142 -19.64 -6.01 -19.19
C ALA A 142 -19.48 -7.41 -18.58
N ASP A 143 -19.63 -8.45 -19.40
CA ASP A 143 -19.53 -9.88 -19.07
C ASP A 143 -18.25 -10.54 -19.60
N ALA A 144 -17.24 -9.73 -19.95
CA ALA A 144 -15.97 -10.23 -20.47
C ALA A 144 -15.27 -11.17 -19.47
N SER A 145 -14.59 -12.17 -20.01
CA SER A 145 -13.77 -13.10 -19.24
C SER A 145 -12.38 -12.53 -18.99
N VAL A 146 -11.96 -12.48 -17.72
CA VAL A 146 -10.67 -11.90 -17.32
C VAL A 146 -9.87 -12.89 -16.50
N THR A 147 -8.66 -13.19 -16.96
CA THR A 147 -7.72 -14.02 -16.17
C THR A 147 -6.70 -13.13 -15.48
N VAL A 148 -6.58 -13.26 -14.15
CA VAL A 148 -5.52 -12.64 -13.35
C VAL A 148 -4.39 -13.65 -13.18
N LEU A 149 -3.21 -13.31 -13.67
CA LEU A 149 -2.00 -14.13 -13.55
C LEU A 149 -1.20 -13.73 -12.31
N GLY A 150 -1.32 -14.51 -11.23
CA GLY A 150 -0.51 -14.38 -10.01
C GLY A 150 -1.31 -14.48 -8.72
N GLY A 151 -1.03 -15.50 -7.89
CA GLY A 151 -1.74 -15.78 -6.63
C GLY A 151 -1.20 -15.05 -5.40
N GLY A 152 -0.54 -13.90 -5.57
CA GLY A 152 -0.10 -13.03 -4.46
C GLY A 152 -1.25 -12.17 -3.93
N LEU A 153 -0.99 -11.38 -2.88
CA LEU A 153 -2.01 -10.50 -2.26
C LEU A 153 -2.67 -9.60 -3.32
N ASP A 154 -1.81 -8.90 -4.04
CA ASP A 154 -2.13 -8.03 -5.15
C ASP A 154 -2.96 -8.68 -6.26
N GLY A 155 -2.78 -9.99 -6.51
CA GLY A 155 -3.58 -10.74 -7.49
C GLY A 155 -4.91 -11.19 -6.95
N VAL A 156 -4.97 -11.60 -5.67
CA VAL A 156 -6.21 -11.93 -4.96
C VAL A 156 -7.15 -10.72 -4.91
N GLU A 157 -6.64 -9.55 -4.51
CA GLU A 157 -7.43 -8.31 -4.46
C GLU A 157 -7.91 -7.89 -5.84
N THR A 158 -7.05 -8.01 -6.86
CA THR A 158 -7.42 -7.64 -8.23
C THR A 158 -8.49 -8.58 -8.79
N ALA A 159 -8.36 -9.89 -8.56
CA ALA A 159 -9.34 -10.87 -9.02
C ALA A 159 -10.71 -10.63 -8.38
N HIS A 160 -10.76 -10.38 -7.06
CA HIS A 160 -12.01 -10.05 -6.41
C HIS A 160 -12.61 -8.73 -6.91
N ALA A 161 -11.78 -7.69 -7.09
CA ALA A 161 -12.24 -6.41 -7.60
C ALA A 161 -12.89 -6.55 -8.99
N LEU A 162 -12.30 -7.36 -9.86
CA LEU A 162 -12.85 -7.65 -11.19
C LEU A 162 -14.17 -8.43 -11.12
N ALA A 163 -14.27 -9.43 -10.23
CA ALA A 163 -15.52 -10.16 -10.05
C ALA A 163 -16.63 -9.24 -9.49
N THR A 164 -16.28 -8.36 -8.55
CA THR A 164 -17.18 -7.32 -8.03
C THR A 164 -17.64 -6.36 -9.13
N ALA A 165 -16.79 -6.09 -10.12
CA ALA A 165 -17.12 -5.28 -11.28
C ALA A 165 -18.03 -5.99 -12.30
N GLY A 166 -18.32 -7.29 -12.11
CA GLY A 166 -19.21 -8.08 -12.96
C GLY A 166 -18.53 -8.94 -14.02
N TYR A 167 -17.19 -8.99 -14.05
CA TYR A 167 -16.45 -9.84 -14.99
C TYR A 167 -16.46 -11.31 -14.58
N GLU A 168 -16.33 -12.20 -15.57
CA GLU A 168 -16.07 -13.63 -15.33
C GLU A 168 -14.58 -13.84 -15.04
N VAL A 169 -14.22 -14.12 -13.78
CA VAL A 169 -12.81 -14.05 -13.34
C VAL A 169 -12.20 -15.42 -13.06
N SER A 170 -11.02 -15.64 -13.64
CA SER A 170 -10.11 -16.73 -13.25
C SER A 170 -8.83 -16.19 -12.62
N LEU A 171 -8.44 -16.70 -11.46
CA LEU A 171 -7.15 -16.41 -10.81
C LEU A 171 -6.19 -17.57 -11.02
N LEU A 172 -5.21 -17.38 -11.90
CA LEU A 172 -4.23 -18.39 -12.27
C LEU A 172 -2.94 -18.22 -11.48
N HIS A 173 -2.45 -19.29 -10.85
CA HIS A 173 -1.14 -19.27 -10.20
C HIS A 173 -0.45 -20.63 -10.14
N ARG A 174 0.88 -20.59 -10.21
CA ARG A 174 1.75 -21.78 -10.23
C ARG A 174 1.87 -22.52 -8.90
N GLY A 175 1.39 -21.94 -7.80
CA GLY A 175 1.56 -22.49 -6.46
C GLY A 175 0.45 -23.45 -6.08
N ALA A 176 0.68 -24.24 -5.04
CA ALA A 176 -0.37 -25.07 -4.45
C ALA A 176 -1.34 -24.30 -3.54
N ARG A 177 -1.01 -23.05 -3.18
CA ARG A 177 -1.80 -22.20 -2.28
C ARG A 177 -1.63 -20.72 -2.62
N LEU A 178 -2.66 -19.93 -2.35
CA LEU A 178 -2.63 -18.47 -2.48
C LEU A 178 -1.75 -17.84 -1.40
N MET A 179 -1.16 -16.69 -1.73
CA MET A 179 -0.34 -15.86 -0.84
C MET A 179 0.64 -16.66 0.02
N PRO A 180 1.49 -17.54 -0.56
CA PRO A 180 2.29 -18.49 0.21
C PRO A 180 3.32 -17.85 1.14
N ARG A 181 3.60 -16.55 0.97
CA ARG A 181 4.44 -15.73 1.85
C ARG A 181 3.71 -15.25 3.11
N LEU A 182 2.39 -15.06 3.03
CA LEU A 182 1.57 -14.50 4.12
C LEU A 182 0.73 -15.57 4.81
N LEU A 183 0.36 -16.63 4.08
CA LEU A 183 -0.62 -17.62 4.50
C LEU A 183 -0.02 -19.02 4.57
N ASP A 184 -0.37 -19.71 5.66
CA ASP A 184 -0.29 -21.16 5.70
C ASP A 184 -1.44 -21.80 4.90
N ARG A 185 -1.45 -23.14 4.84
CA ARG A 185 -2.43 -23.88 4.04
C ARG A 185 -3.87 -23.58 4.47
N THR A 186 -4.15 -23.63 5.78
CA THR A 186 -5.49 -23.44 6.31
C THR A 186 -6.03 -22.06 5.97
N ALA A 187 -5.25 -21.00 6.20
CA ALA A 187 -5.67 -19.64 5.88
C ALA A 187 -5.84 -19.46 4.35
N ALA A 188 -4.96 -20.04 3.55
CA ALA A 188 -5.05 -19.97 2.08
C ALA A 188 -6.30 -20.69 1.54
N ASP A 189 -6.71 -21.81 2.13
CA ASP A 189 -7.91 -22.54 1.74
C ASP A 189 -9.18 -21.75 2.06
N ILE A 190 -9.22 -21.05 3.21
CA ILE A 190 -10.34 -20.14 3.55
C ILE A 190 -10.41 -18.98 2.54
N VAL A 191 -9.26 -18.40 2.17
CA VAL A 191 -9.22 -17.34 1.15
C VAL A 191 -9.70 -17.84 -0.21
N ALA A 192 -9.26 -19.03 -0.64
CA ALA A 192 -9.67 -19.62 -1.90
C ALA A 192 -11.18 -19.90 -1.93
N GLY A 193 -11.75 -20.45 -0.84
CA GLY A 193 -13.20 -20.63 -0.71
C GLY A 193 -13.95 -19.30 -0.73
N THR A 194 -13.43 -18.28 -0.06
CA THR A 194 -14.02 -16.93 -0.09
C THR A 194 -14.01 -16.35 -1.51
N LEU A 195 -12.93 -16.50 -2.26
CA LEU A 195 -12.86 -16.06 -3.65
C LEU A 195 -13.88 -16.78 -4.53
N LEU A 196 -13.99 -18.10 -4.38
CA LEU A 196 -14.96 -18.91 -5.11
C LEU A 196 -16.40 -18.45 -4.85
N ASP A 197 -16.74 -18.21 -3.57
CA ASP A 197 -18.06 -17.72 -3.18
C ASP A 197 -18.36 -16.30 -3.66
N ASN A 198 -17.33 -15.55 -4.07
CA ASN A 198 -17.43 -14.22 -4.70
C ASN A 198 -17.23 -14.27 -6.22
N GLY A 199 -17.40 -15.43 -6.86
CA GLY A 199 -17.40 -15.56 -8.33
C GLY A 199 -16.00 -15.62 -8.97
N VAL A 200 -14.95 -15.89 -8.21
CA VAL A 200 -13.59 -16.05 -8.74
C VAL A 200 -13.20 -17.52 -8.80
N THR A 201 -12.93 -18.02 -10.00
CA THR A 201 -12.39 -19.38 -10.19
C THR A 201 -10.89 -19.40 -9.90
N VAL A 202 -10.43 -20.17 -8.92
CA VAL A 202 -9.00 -20.27 -8.57
C VAL A 202 -8.34 -21.46 -9.26
N LEU A 203 -7.39 -21.20 -10.16
CA LEU A 203 -6.63 -22.20 -10.89
C LEU A 203 -5.23 -22.32 -10.29
N SER A 204 -5.05 -23.33 -9.43
CA SER A 204 -3.80 -23.58 -8.69
C SER A 204 -2.93 -24.62 -9.40
N ASN A 205 -1.62 -24.59 -9.14
CA ASN A 205 -0.61 -25.46 -9.75
C ASN A 205 -0.56 -25.38 -11.29
N GLU A 206 -0.95 -24.24 -11.85
CA GLU A 206 -1.01 -24.04 -13.30
C GLU A 206 -0.20 -22.81 -13.70
N THR A 207 0.34 -22.85 -14.92
CA THR A 207 1.04 -21.73 -15.57
C THR A 207 0.44 -21.45 -16.92
N ALA A 208 0.47 -20.20 -17.35
CA ALA A 208 0.14 -19.83 -18.71
C ALA A 208 1.26 -20.28 -19.66
N THR A 209 0.88 -20.76 -20.85
CA THR A 209 1.83 -21.12 -21.92
C THR A 209 1.70 -20.20 -23.12
N GLU A 210 0.47 -19.82 -23.47
CA GLU A 210 0.18 -18.96 -24.62
C GLU A 210 -1.16 -18.24 -24.43
N LEU A 211 -1.24 -16.98 -24.84
CA LEU A 211 -2.50 -16.24 -24.96
C LEU A 211 -2.93 -16.21 -26.43
N LEU A 212 -4.12 -16.75 -26.71
CA LEU A 212 -4.76 -16.72 -28.02
C LEU A 212 -6.01 -15.83 -27.96
N PRO A 213 -6.57 -15.38 -29.10
CA PRO A 213 -7.82 -14.62 -29.10
C PRO A 213 -8.93 -15.36 -28.33
N GLY A 214 -9.42 -14.73 -27.26
CA GLY A 214 -10.51 -15.22 -26.40
C GLY A 214 -10.13 -16.36 -25.44
N LYS A 215 -8.87 -16.81 -25.37
CA LYS A 215 -8.49 -17.90 -24.45
C LYS A 215 -7.02 -17.91 -24.02
N LEU A 216 -6.78 -18.33 -22.79
CA LEU A 216 -5.46 -18.60 -22.23
C LEU A 216 -5.20 -20.11 -22.19
N VAL A 217 -4.09 -20.56 -22.78
CA VAL A 217 -3.66 -21.97 -22.74
C VAL A 217 -2.80 -22.19 -21.49
N LEU A 218 -3.07 -23.29 -20.78
CA LEU A 218 -2.39 -23.66 -19.54
C LEU A 218 -1.35 -24.76 -19.75
N SER A 219 -0.47 -24.93 -18.76
CA SER A 219 0.55 -25.99 -18.72
C SER A 219 -0.02 -27.41 -18.79
N SER A 220 -1.22 -27.64 -18.29
CA SER A 220 -1.90 -28.94 -18.41
C SER A 220 -2.44 -29.23 -19.82
N GLY A 221 -2.42 -28.26 -20.72
CA GLY A 221 -3.08 -28.31 -22.03
C GLY A 221 -4.56 -27.90 -22.00
N ALA A 222 -5.11 -27.60 -20.81
CA ALA A 222 -6.42 -26.97 -20.70
C ALA A 222 -6.41 -25.53 -21.26
N ALA A 223 -7.58 -25.03 -21.61
CA ALA A 223 -7.78 -23.64 -22.03
C ALA A 223 -8.88 -22.97 -21.22
N VAL A 224 -8.68 -21.71 -20.87
CA VAL A 224 -9.61 -20.89 -20.08
C VAL A 224 -10.08 -19.73 -20.95
N SER A 225 -11.39 -19.43 -20.96
CA SER A 225 -11.91 -18.25 -21.66
C SER A 225 -11.24 -17.00 -21.09
N THR A 226 -10.69 -16.14 -21.94
CA THR A 226 -9.96 -14.95 -21.51
C THR A 226 -9.96 -13.90 -22.62
N ASP A 227 -10.72 -12.84 -22.41
CA ASP A 227 -10.74 -11.63 -23.24
C ASP A 227 -9.66 -10.63 -22.80
N ALA A 228 -9.28 -10.64 -21.51
CA ALA A 228 -8.16 -9.87 -20.98
C ALA A 228 -7.33 -10.67 -19.98
N LEU A 229 -6.01 -10.57 -20.12
CA LEU A 229 -5.03 -11.12 -19.18
C LEU A 229 -4.46 -10.00 -18.31
N VAL A 230 -4.68 -10.08 -17.00
CA VAL A 230 -4.14 -9.11 -16.02
C VAL A 230 -2.89 -9.68 -15.36
N LEU A 231 -1.78 -8.95 -15.42
CA LEU A 231 -0.49 -9.39 -14.90
C LEU A 231 -0.29 -8.96 -13.44
N ARG A 232 -0.34 -9.92 -12.51
CA ARG A 232 0.04 -9.80 -11.09
C ARG A 232 1.12 -10.82 -10.72
N ALA A 233 1.99 -11.13 -11.68
CA ALA A 233 3.01 -12.18 -11.61
C ALA A 233 4.30 -11.76 -10.85
N GLY A 234 4.26 -10.60 -10.18
CA GLY A 234 5.39 -10.02 -9.46
C GLY A 234 5.97 -8.80 -10.15
N THR A 235 6.91 -8.16 -9.45
CA THR A 235 7.57 -6.93 -9.86
C THR A 235 9.09 -7.08 -9.74
N LEU A 236 9.82 -6.25 -10.46
CA LEU A 236 11.28 -6.14 -10.37
C LEU A 236 11.67 -4.70 -10.08
N PRO A 237 12.68 -4.44 -9.24
CA PRO A 237 13.24 -3.11 -9.07
C PRO A 237 13.60 -2.47 -10.42
N ASP A 238 13.20 -1.23 -10.63
CA ASP A 238 13.61 -0.47 -11.80
C ASP A 238 14.94 0.23 -11.51
N ALA A 239 16.05 -0.43 -11.84
CA ALA A 239 17.39 0.12 -11.70
C ALA A 239 18.06 0.39 -13.05
N ALA A 240 17.29 0.47 -14.15
CA ALA A 240 17.84 0.62 -15.49
C ALA A 240 18.76 1.85 -15.61
N LEU A 241 18.34 2.98 -15.04
CA LEU A 241 19.13 4.22 -15.03
C LEU A 241 20.44 4.10 -14.27
N ALA A 242 20.52 3.20 -13.28
CA ALA A 242 21.72 2.99 -12.49
C ALA A 242 22.73 2.04 -13.16
N GLY A 243 22.34 1.31 -14.22
CA GLY A 243 23.15 0.29 -14.90
C GLY A 243 24.55 0.78 -15.29
N ASP A 244 24.62 1.91 -15.98
CA ASP A 244 25.87 2.45 -16.53
C ASP A 244 26.57 3.44 -15.59
N THR A 245 26.07 3.58 -14.36
CA THR A 245 26.60 4.58 -13.41
C THR A 245 27.75 4.05 -12.57
N GLY A 246 28.03 2.75 -12.61
CA GLY A 246 29.02 2.10 -11.72
C GLY A 246 28.59 2.09 -10.25
N LEU A 247 27.30 2.29 -9.97
CA LEU A 247 26.72 2.00 -8.65
C LEU A 247 26.69 0.48 -8.42
N ARG A 248 26.80 0.06 -7.16
CA ARG A 248 26.60 -1.35 -6.81
C ARG A 248 25.14 -1.72 -7.03
N LEU A 249 24.89 -2.67 -7.92
CA LEU A 249 23.57 -3.21 -8.20
C LEU A 249 23.45 -4.66 -7.70
N SER A 250 22.23 -5.04 -7.35
CA SER A 250 21.82 -6.42 -7.12
C SER A 250 20.62 -6.74 -8.02
N ARG A 251 19.44 -7.02 -7.46
CA ARG A 251 18.18 -7.01 -8.21
C ARG A 251 17.67 -5.58 -8.49
N GLY A 252 18.21 -4.61 -7.77
CA GLY A 252 17.97 -3.17 -7.88
C GLY A 252 19.20 -2.39 -7.38
N VAL A 253 19.02 -1.14 -6.98
CA VAL A 253 20.12 -0.31 -6.43
C VAL A 253 20.42 -0.78 -5.01
N ALA A 254 21.63 -1.31 -4.77
CA ALA A 254 22.01 -1.77 -3.44
C ALA A 254 22.25 -0.57 -2.51
N VAL A 255 21.65 -0.60 -1.32
CA VAL A 255 21.77 0.46 -0.32
C VAL A 255 22.12 -0.07 1.06
N ASP A 256 22.65 0.79 1.93
CA ASP A 256 22.83 0.51 3.35
C ASP A 256 21.54 0.77 4.16
N GLY A 257 21.61 0.65 5.50
CA GLY A 257 20.48 0.88 6.39
C GLY A 257 19.98 2.33 6.45
N GLU A 258 20.74 3.28 5.90
CA GLU A 258 20.37 4.69 5.76
C GLU A 258 20.00 5.03 4.30
N LEU A 259 19.75 3.99 3.49
CA LEU A 259 19.32 4.07 2.10
C LEU A 259 20.36 4.72 1.17
N ARG A 260 21.63 4.74 1.59
CA ARG A 260 22.75 5.27 0.81
C ARG A 260 23.29 4.19 -0.13
N SER A 261 23.56 4.57 -1.37
CA SER A 261 24.18 3.66 -2.35
C SER A 261 25.70 3.56 -2.13
N SER A 262 26.40 2.87 -3.04
CA SER A 262 27.87 2.86 -3.07
C SER A 262 28.51 4.24 -3.35
N ASP A 263 27.72 5.24 -3.76
CA ASP A 263 28.14 6.63 -3.85
C ASP A 263 27.54 7.43 -2.67
N PRO A 264 28.36 8.13 -1.87
CA PRO A 264 27.87 8.84 -0.69
C PRO A 264 26.94 10.02 -1.00
N HIS A 265 26.85 10.45 -2.26
CA HIS A 265 25.94 11.52 -2.70
C HIS A 265 24.67 10.98 -3.38
N ILE A 266 24.50 9.66 -3.46
CA ILE A 266 23.36 9.03 -4.12
C ILE A 266 22.69 8.05 -3.16
N HIS A 267 21.39 8.22 -2.97
CA HIS A 267 20.51 7.33 -2.25
C HIS A 267 19.56 6.63 -3.21
N ALA A 268 18.94 5.53 -2.78
CA ALA A 268 17.80 4.95 -3.48
C ALA A 268 16.64 4.71 -2.51
N LEU A 269 15.42 4.84 -2.99
CA LEU A 269 14.20 4.83 -2.20
C LEU A 269 13.07 4.07 -2.91
N GLY A 270 12.22 3.43 -2.11
CA GLY A 270 11.07 2.65 -2.58
C GLY A 270 11.52 1.40 -3.31
N GLY A 271 10.66 0.87 -4.19
CA GLY A 271 10.91 -0.45 -4.79
C GLY A 271 12.12 -0.55 -5.75
N CYS A 272 12.84 0.54 -6.02
CA CYS A 272 14.12 0.45 -6.75
C CYS A 272 15.31 0.15 -5.81
N ALA A 273 15.16 0.40 -4.51
CA ALA A 273 16.17 0.21 -3.49
C ALA A 273 16.19 -1.24 -2.99
N VAL A 274 17.39 -1.76 -2.72
CA VAL A 274 17.59 -3.09 -2.16
C VAL A 274 18.45 -2.98 -0.91
N PRO A 275 17.85 -2.89 0.28
CA PRO A 275 18.59 -2.87 1.55
C PRO A 275 19.17 -4.26 1.89
N PRO A 276 20.05 -4.36 2.90
CA PRO A 276 20.72 -5.63 3.25
C PRO A 276 19.75 -6.74 3.67
N ALA A 277 18.61 -6.38 4.27
CA ALA A 277 17.55 -7.32 4.65
C ALA A 277 16.82 -7.93 3.43
N GLY A 278 16.99 -7.36 2.25
CA GLY A 278 16.33 -7.78 1.02
C GLY A 278 15.30 -6.76 0.52
N PHE A 279 14.65 -7.09 -0.59
CA PHE A 279 13.68 -6.24 -1.25
C PHE A 279 12.25 -6.71 -0.93
N ASP A 280 11.41 -5.79 -0.45
CA ASP A 280 9.96 -5.97 -0.34
C ASP A 280 9.24 -4.78 -1.02
N ASP A 281 8.32 -5.06 -1.95
CA ASP A 281 7.56 -4.03 -2.69
C ASP A 281 6.27 -3.68 -1.95
N SER A 282 6.34 -3.55 -0.61
CA SER A 282 5.20 -3.21 0.21
C SER A 282 5.13 -1.70 0.46
N LEU A 283 3.91 -1.21 0.57
CA LEU A 283 3.70 0.22 0.82
C LEU A 283 4.19 0.59 2.24
N SER A 284 4.00 -0.31 3.23
CA SER A 284 4.58 -0.24 4.58
C SER A 284 6.07 0.05 4.56
N ASP A 285 6.83 -0.75 3.80
CA ASP A 285 8.27 -0.58 3.66
C ASP A 285 8.61 0.76 2.99
N SER A 286 7.88 1.14 1.95
CA SER A 286 8.04 2.45 1.28
C SER A 286 7.89 3.65 2.24
N TRP A 287 6.96 3.59 3.19
CA TRP A 287 6.82 4.64 4.20
C TRP A 287 7.98 4.64 5.18
N GLU A 288 8.38 3.47 5.71
CA GLU A 288 9.51 3.35 6.65
C GLU A 288 10.80 3.87 6.02
N GLN A 289 11.05 3.52 4.76
CA GLN A 289 12.20 4.02 4.02
C GLN A 289 12.16 5.55 3.87
N ALA A 290 10.99 6.12 3.56
CA ALA A 290 10.85 7.57 3.42
C ALA A 290 11.10 8.31 4.75
N GLU A 291 10.62 7.79 5.88
CA GLU A 291 10.91 8.35 7.21
C GLU A 291 12.41 8.29 7.53
N THR A 292 13.05 7.15 7.25
CA THR A 292 14.49 6.93 7.47
C THR A 292 15.35 7.89 6.65
N LEU A 293 15.05 8.03 5.36
CA LEU A 293 15.79 8.93 4.49
C LEU A 293 15.52 10.40 4.83
N ALA A 294 14.29 10.76 5.20
CA ALA A 294 13.99 12.13 5.65
C ALA A 294 14.83 12.51 6.87
N ALA A 295 14.88 11.64 7.89
CA ALA A 295 15.70 11.86 9.09
C ALA A 295 17.19 12.01 8.75
N THR A 296 17.69 11.18 7.84
CA THR A 296 19.09 11.23 7.36
C THR A 296 19.41 12.55 6.66
N LEU A 297 18.51 13.03 5.80
CA LEU A 297 18.72 14.27 5.03
C LEU A 297 18.56 15.53 5.89
N LEU A 298 17.72 15.50 6.93
CA LEU A 298 17.45 16.63 7.83
C LEU A 298 18.53 16.80 8.91
N SER A 299 19.07 15.70 9.44
CA SER A 299 20.10 15.75 10.48
C SER A 299 21.47 16.23 9.96
N GLY A 300 21.65 16.26 8.63
CA GLY A 300 22.99 16.33 8.03
C GLY A 300 23.81 15.11 8.44
N SER A 301 25.01 14.92 7.91
CA SER A 301 25.83 13.71 8.16
C SER A 301 26.31 13.53 9.62
N SER A 302 25.66 14.14 10.61
CA SER A 302 25.90 13.99 12.04
C SER A 302 25.10 12.81 12.61
N GLY A 303 25.54 11.59 12.27
CA GLY A 303 25.62 10.42 13.15
C GLY A 303 24.52 10.07 14.15
N ALA A 304 23.27 10.50 13.97
CA ALA A 304 22.14 10.01 14.75
C ALA A 304 21.64 8.71 14.12
N SER A 305 22.30 7.59 14.42
CA SER A 305 21.79 6.27 14.07
C SER A 305 20.49 6.03 14.85
N GLY A 306 19.35 6.42 14.29
CA GLY A 306 18.08 5.84 14.69
C GLY A 306 18.22 4.34 14.49
N ARG A 307 18.03 3.55 15.55
CA ARG A 307 17.96 2.10 15.40
C ARG A 307 16.97 1.79 14.28
N PRO A 308 17.33 0.99 13.26
CA PRO A 308 16.34 0.43 12.36
C PRO A 308 15.25 -0.20 13.24
N ARG A 309 13.99 0.20 13.07
CA ARG A 309 12.91 -0.55 13.71
C ARG A 309 12.98 -1.95 13.11
N GLU A 310 12.82 -2.98 13.94
CA GLU A 310 12.77 -4.34 13.43
C GLU A 310 11.63 -4.42 12.41
N SER A 311 11.98 -4.70 11.15
CA SER A 311 11.03 -4.72 10.05
C SER A 311 9.91 -5.72 10.35
N GLY A 312 8.68 -5.21 10.32
CA GLY A 312 7.49 -5.99 10.67
C GLY A 312 6.21 -5.22 10.40
N GLY A 313 6.17 -4.49 9.28
CA GLY A 313 5.02 -3.69 8.90
C GLY A 313 3.72 -4.50 8.84
N ILE A 314 2.60 -3.83 9.05
CA ILE A 314 1.28 -4.45 8.98
C ILE A 314 0.81 -4.43 7.53
N VAL A 315 0.65 -5.61 6.94
CA VAL A 315 0.04 -5.79 5.62
C VAL A 315 -1.44 -6.14 5.81
N ARG A 316 -2.33 -5.35 5.21
CA ARG A 316 -3.78 -5.63 5.20
C ARG A 316 -4.27 -5.84 3.79
N ALA A 317 -5.09 -6.86 3.60
CA ALA A 317 -5.80 -7.05 2.35
C ALA A 317 -6.90 -6.01 2.18
N ARG A 318 -7.17 -5.65 0.94
CA ARG A 318 -8.07 -4.58 0.53
C ARG A 318 -9.09 -5.12 -0.44
N GLY A 319 -10.38 -4.90 -0.17
CA GLY A 319 -11.44 -5.25 -1.10
C GLY A 319 -11.40 -6.72 -1.52
N ALA A 320 -11.93 -7.61 -0.67
CA ALA A 320 -12.17 -9.01 -1.07
C ALA A 320 -13.32 -9.70 -0.32
N GLY A 321 -14.04 -8.97 0.53
CA GLY A 321 -14.67 -9.57 1.71
C GLY A 321 -13.67 -10.31 2.60
N LEU A 322 -12.36 -10.15 2.36
CA LEU A 322 -11.28 -10.75 3.13
C LEU A 322 -10.80 -9.73 4.16
N GLU A 323 -11.22 -9.95 5.39
CA GLU A 323 -10.66 -9.26 6.55
C GLU A 323 -9.34 -9.93 6.91
N LEU A 324 -8.32 -9.74 6.07
CA LEU A 324 -6.99 -10.34 6.23
C LEU A 324 -5.97 -9.29 6.70
N ALA A 325 -5.23 -9.62 7.76
CA ALA A 325 -4.04 -8.90 8.16
C ALA A 325 -2.87 -9.87 8.41
N SER A 326 -1.67 -9.45 7.97
CA SER A 326 -0.39 -10.04 8.34
C SER A 326 0.39 -8.99 9.11
N ILE A 327 0.85 -9.33 10.31
CA ILE A 327 1.64 -8.46 11.19
C ILE A 327 3.01 -9.11 11.32
N GLY A 328 4.07 -8.31 11.24
CA GLY A 328 5.43 -8.82 11.43
C GLY A 328 5.90 -9.77 10.32
N PRO A 329 7.12 -10.33 10.49
CA PRO A 329 7.71 -11.29 9.56
C PRO A 329 6.97 -12.64 9.59
N PRO A 330 6.35 -13.09 8.48
CA PRO A 330 5.59 -14.35 8.44
C PRO A 330 6.43 -15.60 8.73
N GLU A 331 7.74 -15.55 8.49
CA GLU A 331 8.67 -16.66 8.74
C GLU A 331 8.64 -17.08 10.22
N VAL A 332 8.47 -16.10 11.12
CA VAL A 332 8.39 -16.34 12.56
C VAL A 332 7.19 -17.21 12.91
N LEU A 333 6.07 -17.10 12.20
CA LEU A 333 4.87 -17.91 12.45
C LEU A 333 5.12 -19.41 12.20
N THR A 334 6.10 -19.74 11.36
CA THR A 334 6.48 -21.13 11.01
C THR A 334 7.71 -21.64 11.76
N GLY A 335 8.35 -20.76 12.55
CA GLY A 335 9.53 -21.10 13.34
C GLY A 335 9.27 -22.18 14.38
N LYS A 336 10.32 -22.89 14.78
CA LYS A 336 10.30 -23.89 15.87
C LYS A 336 11.10 -23.42 17.09
N SER A 337 11.35 -22.12 17.22
CA SER A 337 12.08 -21.60 18.38
C SER A 337 11.25 -21.80 19.64
N HIS A 338 11.87 -22.35 20.68
CA HIS A 338 11.23 -22.51 21.99
C HIS A 338 10.99 -21.16 22.70
N GLU A 339 11.58 -20.07 22.21
CA GLU A 339 11.40 -18.71 22.74
C GLU A 339 10.15 -18.01 22.20
N VAL A 340 9.43 -18.64 21.27
CA VAL A 340 8.24 -18.08 20.64
C VAL A 340 7.02 -18.93 21.00
N GLU A 341 6.06 -18.32 21.68
CA GLU A 341 4.74 -18.91 21.94
C GLU A 341 3.88 -18.77 20.68
N HIS A 342 3.29 -19.88 20.22
CA HIS A 342 2.37 -19.89 19.10
C HIS A 342 0.93 -20.13 19.55
N VAL A 343 0.04 -19.21 19.19
CA VAL A 343 -1.41 -19.33 19.46
C VAL A 343 -2.13 -19.47 18.13
N THR A 344 -2.99 -20.47 17.98
CA THR A 344 -3.77 -20.67 16.75
C THR A 344 -5.25 -20.85 17.07
N PHE A 345 -6.09 -20.10 16.35
CA PHE A 345 -7.54 -20.23 16.33
C PHE A 345 -7.99 -20.53 14.90
N ASN A 346 -8.88 -21.51 14.72
CA ASN A 346 -9.31 -21.97 13.41
C ASN A 346 -10.82 -22.32 13.42
N ASP A 347 -11.63 -21.52 12.75
CA ASP A 347 -13.04 -21.78 12.45
C ASP A 347 -13.29 -21.60 10.94
N PRO A 348 -12.90 -22.60 10.12
CA PRO A 348 -12.95 -22.47 8.66
C PRO A 348 -14.39 -22.40 8.13
N LYS A 349 -15.36 -23.01 8.84
CA LYS A 349 -16.78 -22.94 8.48
C LYS A 349 -17.32 -21.52 8.55
N ARG A 350 -16.83 -20.72 9.50
CA ARG A 350 -17.15 -19.28 9.60
C ARG A 350 -16.11 -18.37 8.94
N ARG A 351 -15.16 -18.93 8.21
CA ARG A 351 -14.04 -18.22 7.57
C ARG A 351 -13.19 -17.38 8.53
N ARG A 352 -13.00 -17.86 9.77
CA ARG A 352 -12.18 -17.19 10.78
C ARG A 352 -10.92 -17.98 11.06
N TYR A 353 -9.80 -17.27 11.13
CA TYR A 353 -8.51 -17.87 11.42
C TYR A 353 -7.60 -16.84 12.09
N ALA A 354 -6.85 -17.27 13.09
CA ALA A 354 -5.76 -16.49 13.66
C ALA A 354 -4.57 -17.39 13.96
N ARG A 355 -3.38 -16.89 13.67
CA ARG A 355 -2.12 -17.46 14.15
C ARG A 355 -1.24 -16.35 14.64
N LEU A 356 -0.85 -16.42 15.91
CA LEU A 356 0.00 -15.44 16.58
C LEU A 356 1.35 -16.09 16.90
N ALA A 357 2.40 -15.28 16.88
CA ALA A 357 3.71 -15.57 17.44
C ALA A 357 4.05 -14.51 18.47
N LEU A 358 4.23 -14.93 19.72
CA LEU A 358 4.49 -14.06 20.86
C LEU A 358 5.88 -14.32 21.43
N ARG A 359 6.56 -13.26 21.86
CA ARG A 359 7.79 -13.35 22.65
C ARG A 359 7.60 -12.45 23.87
N GLU A 360 7.75 -13.02 25.06
CA GLU A 360 7.52 -12.30 26.33
C GLU A 360 6.15 -11.59 26.36
N ASP A 361 5.09 -12.30 25.98
CA ASP A 361 3.71 -11.79 25.81
C ASP A 361 3.53 -10.71 24.74
N ARG A 362 4.55 -10.32 23.98
CA ARG A 362 4.46 -9.29 22.93
C ARG A 362 4.27 -9.91 21.56
N LEU A 363 3.42 -9.28 20.74
CA LEU A 363 3.17 -9.75 19.39
C LEU A 363 4.38 -9.50 18.49
N VAL A 364 4.98 -10.57 17.97
CA VAL A 364 6.09 -10.52 17.02
C VAL A 364 5.60 -10.70 15.59
N ALA A 365 4.65 -11.63 15.38
CA ALA A 365 4.01 -11.81 14.08
C ALA A 365 2.57 -12.34 14.25
N ALA A 366 1.71 -12.08 13.26
CA ALA A 366 0.37 -12.63 13.20
C ALA A 366 -0.13 -12.82 11.76
N THR A 367 -0.97 -13.82 11.54
CA THR A 367 -1.89 -13.92 10.39
C THR A 367 -3.31 -14.00 10.93
N LEU A 368 -4.16 -13.05 10.54
CA LEU A 368 -5.53 -12.91 11.03
C LEU A 368 -6.49 -12.84 9.85
N LEU A 369 -7.58 -13.59 9.89
CA LEU A 369 -8.61 -13.66 8.86
C LEU A 369 -10.00 -13.68 9.49
N GLY A 370 -10.90 -12.79 9.05
CA GLY A 370 -12.31 -12.77 9.49
C GLY A 370 -12.51 -12.36 10.96
N LEU A 371 -11.58 -11.56 11.50
CA LEU A 371 -11.52 -11.13 12.90
C LEU A 371 -11.19 -9.62 12.98
N PRO A 372 -12.08 -8.73 12.55
CA PRO A 372 -11.77 -7.32 12.33
C PRO A 372 -11.41 -6.59 13.63
N GLU A 373 -12.07 -6.93 14.74
CA GLU A 373 -11.80 -6.39 16.07
C GLU A 373 -10.42 -6.84 16.56
N ALA A 374 -10.11 -8.14 16.46
CA ALA A 374 -8.80 -8.66 16.83
C ALA A 374 -7.68 -8.07 15.95
N ILE A 375 -7.93 -7.87 14.65
CA ILE A 375 -6.99 -7.20 13.74
C ILE A 375 -6.69 -5.78 14.24
N ALA A 376 -7.70 -5.01 14.64
CA ALA A 376 -7.51 -3.67 15.18
C ALA A 376 -6.68 -3.70 16.48
N THR A 377 -7.10 -4.49 17.45
CA THR A 377 -6.45 -4.60 18.77
C THR A 377 -5.01 -5.09 18.65
N LEU A 378 -4.76 -6.19 17.92
CA LEU A 378 -3.42 -6.76 17.79
C LEU A 378 -2.47 -5.88 16.97
N SER A 379 -3.00 -5.14 15.97
CA SER A 379 -2.21 -4.12 15.27
C SER A 379 -1.74 -3.03 16.23
N GLN A 380 -2.66 -2.52 17.06
CA GLN A 380 -2.32 -1.49 18.04
C GLN A 380 -1.28 -1.98 19.05
N LEU A 381 -1.46 -3.19 19.59
CA LEU A 381 -0.53 -3.77 20.57
C LEU A 381 0.87 -3.99 19.98
N HIS A 382 0.95 -4.38 18.71
CA HIS A 382 2.22 -4.48 17.98
C HIS A 382 2.87 -3.10 17.83
N ASP A 383 2.12 -2.10 17.36
CA ASP A 383 2.65 -0.76 17.10
C ASP A 383 3.12 -0.04 18.36
N THR A 384 2.40 -0.20 19.48
CA THR A 384 2.78 0.36 20.78
C THR A 384 3.81 -0.48 21.52
N GLY A 385 4.10 -1.69 21.03
CA GLY A 385 4.91 -2.66 21.74
C GLY A 385 4.35 -2.88 23.14
N MET A 386 3.06 -3.21 23.25
CA MET A 386 2.39 -3.59 24.49
C MET A 386 2.21 -5.11 24.57
N PRO A 387 2.15 -5.71 25.78
CA PRO A 387 1.87 -7.13 25.91
C PRO A 387 0.43 -7.44 25.49
N VAL A 388 0.25 -8.57 24.81
CA VAL A 388 -1.06 -9.16 24.53
C VAL A 388 -1.65 -9.64 25.86
N PRO A 389 -2.96 -9.44 26.13
CA PRO A 389 -3.60 -9.97 27.32
C PRO A 389 -3.44 -11.48 27.45
N SER A 390 -3.33 -11.99 28.68
CA SER A 390 -3.08 -13.43 28.93
C SER A 390 -4.18 -14.35 28.39
N ASP A 391 -5.44 -13.90 28.41
CA ASP A 391 -6.54 -14.59 27.73
C ASP A 391 -6.52 -14.30 26.23
N ARG A 392 -5.71 -15.10 25.51
CA ARG A 392 -5.51 -14.98 24.06
C ARG A 392 -6.79 -15.22 23.29
N LEU A 393 -7.62 -16.18 23.72
CA LEU A 393 -8.86 -16.53 23.02
C LEU A 393 -9.91 -15.45 23.21
N ALA A 394 -10.04 -14.89 24.42
CA ALA A 394 -10.92 -13.74 24.61
C ALA A 394 -10.48 -12.53 23.77
N THR A 395 -9.17 -12.28 23.68
CA THR A 395 -8.62 -11.22 22.82
C THR A 395 -8.95 -11.45 21.34
N LEU A 396 -8.81 -12.69 20.85
CA LEU A 396 -9.10 -13.04 19.45
C LEU A 396 -10.59 -13.00 19.11
N LEU A 397 -11.46 -13.31 20.07
CA LEU A 397 -12.90 -13.40 19.89
C LEU A 397 -13.66 -12.16 20.36
N ASP A 398 -12.94 -11.12 20.78
CA ASP A 398 -13.47 -9.90 21.40
C ASP A 398 -14.45 -10.20 22.54
N LEU A 399 -14.12 -11.21 23.36
CA LEU A 399 -14.95 -11.59 24.50
C LEU A 399 -14.63 -10.68 25.69
N PRO A 400 -15.63 -10.29 26.50
CA PRO A 400 -15.39 -9.61 27.76
C PRO A 400 -14.53 -10.50 28.68
N THR A 401 -13.28 -10.11 28.92
CA THR A 401 -12.43 -10.78 29.91
C THR A 401 -12.92 -10.40 31.31
N GLY A 402 -13.33 -11.38 32.12
CA GLY A 402 -13.90 -11.15 33.45
C GLY A 402 -12.92 -10.58 34.47
N PHE A 403 -13.32 -9.47 35.10
CA PHE A 403 -12.81 -8.85 36.33
C PHE A 403 -11.28 -8.69 36.48
N GLY A 404 -10.71 -7.63 35.91
CA GLY A 404 -9.36 -7.20 36.29
C GLY A 404 -8.77 -6.14 35.37
N THR A 405 -8.85 -4.88 35.83
CA THR A 405 -8.28 -3.64 35.27
C THR A 405 -8.72 -3.24 33.87
N ALA A 406 -9.46 -2.13 33.83
CA ALA A 406 -9.76 -1.36 32.65
C ALA A 406 -8.53 -1.18 31.75
N GLY A 407 -8.50 -1.90 30.63
CA GLY A 407 -7.91 -1.36 29.42
C GLY A 407 -8.76 -0.17 29.04
N GLY A 408 -8.39 1.01 29.56
CA GLY A 408 -9.09 2.25 29.24
C GLY A 408 -9.16 2.37 27.73
N VAL A 409 -10.36 2.62 27.21
CA VAL A 409 -10.53 3.10 25.84
C VAL A 409 -9.50 4.21 25.64
N PRO A 410 -8.60 4.13 24.64
CA PRO A 410 -7.64 5.19 24.40
C PRO A 410 -8.41 6.50 24.35
N ALA A 411 -7.96 7.51 25.10
CA ALA A 411 -8.63 8.82 25.13
C ALA A 411 -8.82 9.42 23.72
N ASP A 412 -8.07 8.91 22.74
CA ASP A 412 -8.19 9.22 21.33
C ASP A 412 -7.90 7.98 20.44
N PRO A 413 -8.93 7.28 19.94
CA PRO A 413 -8.73 6.07 19.13
C PRO A 413 -8.11 6.38 17.76
N VAL A 414 -7.17 5.54 17.32
CA VAL A 414 -6.58 5.60 15.97
C VAL A 414 -7.59 5.05 14.95
N LEU A 415 -8.02 5.89 14.00
CA LEU A 415 -8.96 5.51 12.94
C LEU A 415 -8.22 5.04 11.68
N CYS A 416 -7.11 5.70 11.31
CA CYS A 416 -6.27 5.27 10.19
C CYS A 416 -4.94 4.71 10.71
N HIS A 417 -4.82 3.38 10.75
CA HIS A 417 -3.63 2.71 11.27
C HIS A 417 -2.41 2.88 10.34
N CYS A 418 -2.61 2.84 9.01
CA CYS A 418 -1.50 3.02 8.05
C CYS A 418 -0.79 4.37 8.18
N ASN A 419 -1.52 5.42 8.53
CA ASN A 419 -1.00 6.78 8.64
C ASN A 419 -0.95 7.27 10.09
N ASN A 420 -1.26 6.39 11.05
CA ASN A 420 -1.39 6.67 12.47
C ASN A 420 -2.25 7.93 12.78
N VAL A 421 -3.41 8.04 12.14
CA VAL A 421 -4.32 9.19 12.30
C VAL A 421 -5.41 8.86 13.30
N SER A 422 -5.50 9.67 14.34
CA SER A 422 -6.49 9.54 15.40
C SER A 422 -7.81 10.25 15.10
N ARG A 423 -8.84 9.92 15.88
CA ARG A 423 -10.15 10.59 15.80
C ARG A 423 -10.03 12.08 16.09
N SER A 424 -9.22 12.48 17.08
CA SER A 424 -9.02 13.90 17.41
C SER A 424 -8.34 14.66 16.27
N THR A 425 -7.33 14.05 15.62
CA THR A 425 -6.65 14.63 14.46
C THR A 425 -7.63 14.89 13.32
N LEU A 426 -8.50 13.92 13.01
CA LEU A 426 -9.55 14.06 12.01
C LEU A 426 -10.60 15.11 12.38
N THR A 427 -10.98 15.17 13.66
CA THR A 427 -11.96 16.13 14.15
C THR A 427 -11.41 17.56 14.10
N ALA A 428 -10.15 17.76 14.49
CA ALA A 428 -9.46 19.04 14.39
C ALA A 428 -9.38 19.52 12.92
N ALA A 429 -8.90 18.66 12.02
CA ALA A 429 -8.84 18.98 10.59
C ALA A 429 -10.23 19.30 10.01
N TYR A 430 -11.26 18.57 10.42
CA TYR A 430 -12.64 18.89 10.05
C TYR A 430 -12.98 20.33 10.47
N HIS A 431 -12.77 20.68 11.74
CA HIS A 431 -13.03 22.02 12.26
C HIS A 431 -12.23 23.12 11.56
N ASP A 432 -11.01 22.84 11.11
CA ASP A 432 -10.14 23.74 10.34
C ASP A 432 -10.57 23.90 8.86
N GLY A 433 -11.63 23.22 8.42
CA GLY A 433 -12.27 23.44 7.12
C GLY A 433 -12.31 22.23 6.19
N ALA A 434 -11.72 21.09 6.57
CA ALA A 434 -11.79 19.86 5.78
C ALA A 434 -13.16 19.18 5.94
N ARG A 435 -14.18 19.66 5.22
CA ARG A 435 -15.60 19.29 5.43
C ARG A 435 -16.07 18.02 4.71
N ASP A 436 -15.19 17.31 4.02
CA ASP A 436 -15.50 16.06 3.35
C ASP A 436 -14.33 15.07 3.43
N VAL A 437 -14.57 13.82 2.99
CA VAL A 437 -13.55 12.75 3.06
C VAL A 437 -12.31 13.08 2.23
N ALA A 438 -12.45 13.75 1.08
CA ALA A 438 -11.33 14.09 0.22
C ALA A 438 -10.47 15.19 0.87
N ALA A 439 -11.10 16.21 1.45
CA ALA A 439 -10.43 17.26 2.20
C ALA A 439 -9.78 16.71 3.48
N LEU A 440 -10.43 15.80 4.20
CA LEU A 440 -9.84 15.15 5.38
C LEU A 440 -8.65 14.27 5.00
N ALA A 441 -8.73 13.57 3.87
CA ALA A 441 -7.60 12.81 3.33
C ALA A 441 -6.44 13.73 2.98
N ALA A 442 -6.70 14.89 2.35
CA ALA A 442 -5.67 15.89 2.06
C ALA A 442 -5.05 16.48 3.33
N ALA A 443 -5.85 16.77 4.36
CA ALA A 443 -5.40 17.44 5.59
C ALA A 443 -4.71 16.49 6.58
N THR A 444 -5.14 15.23 6.66
CA THR A 444 -4.68 14.29 7.71
C THR A 444 -3.99 13.05 7.17
N ARG A 445 -4.09 12.81 5.85
CA ARG A 445 -3.69 11.56 5.19
C ARG A 445 -4.49 10.33 5.62
N ALA A 446 -5.55 10.46 6.42
CA ALA A 446 -6.45 9.32 6.61
C ALA A 446 -6.97 8.86 5.23
N THR A 447 -7.19 7.56 5.06
CA THR A 447 -7.63 6.91 3.81
C THR A 447 -6.60 6.79 2.68
N THR A 448 -5.48 7.52 2.75
CA THR A 448 -4.44 7.49 1.70
C THR A 448 -3.43 6.34 1.84
N GLY A 449 -3.58 5.48 2.84
CA GLY A 449 -2.81 4.27 3.05
C GLY A 449 -3.46 3.06 2.37
N CYS A 450 -3.93 2.09 3.16
CA CYS A 450 -4.64 0.91 2.62
C CYS A 450 -6.11 1.15 2.25
N GLY A 451 -6.68 2.31 2.57
CA GLY A 451 -8.10 2.63 2.35
C GLY A 451 -9.09 1.97 3.33
N SER A 452 -8.67 1.07 4.23
CA SER A 452 -9.59 0.35 5.12
C SER A 452 -10.38 1.26 6.07
N CYS A 453 -9.86 2.45 6.37
CA CYS A 453 -10.50 3.42 7.26
C CYS A 453 -11.51 4.34 6.56
N ILE A 454 -11.71 4.24 5.22
CA ILE A 454 -12.62 5.14 4.47
C ILE A 454 -14.03 5.15 5.07
N GLY A 455 -14.56 3.99 5.44
CA GLY A 455 -15.87 3.88 6.08
C GLY A 455 -15.96 4.64 7.39
N ALA A 456 -15.03 4.39 8.31
CA ALA A 456 -14.97 5.05 9.62
C ALA A 456 -14.77 6.57 9.51
N VAL A 457 -13.96 7.03 8.54
CA VAL A 457 -13.77 8.47 8.27
C VAL A 457 -15.05 9.11 7.73
N ARG A 458 -15.77 8.42 6.84
CA ARG A 458 -17.06 8.90 6.32
C ARG A 458 -18.12 8.99 7.41
N GLU A 459 -18.19 7.99 8.29
CA GLU A 459 -19.10 7.98 9.44
C GLU A 459 -18.77 9.11 10.43
N LEU A 460 -17.49 9.31 10.75
CA LEU A 460 -17.04 10.43 11.57
C LEU A 460 -17.47 11.76 10.95
N CYS A 461 -17.22 11.95 9.66
CA CYS A 461 -17.62 13.15 8.92
C CYS A 461 -19.13 13.38 9.02
N GLY A 462 -19.95 12.35 8.81
CA GLY A 462 -21.41 12.42 8.96
C GLY A 462 -21.85 12.79 10.38
N SER A 463 -21.21 12.22 11.41
CA SER A 463 -21.51 12.54 12.81
C SER A 463 -21.16 13.99 13.17
N LEU A 464 -20.06 14.52 12.63
CA LEU A 464 -19.64 15.92 12.85
C LEU A 464 -20.56 16.91 12.14
N VAL A 465 -21.08 16.58 10.96
CA VAL A 465 -22.15 17.35 10.29
C VAL A 465 -23.39 17.43 11.18
N ALA A 466 -23.90 16.31 11.66
CA ALA A 466 -25.11 16.26 12.50
C ALA A 466 -24.96 17.10 13.79
N SER A 467 -23.79 16.99 14.44
CA SER A 467 -23.48 17.78 15.66
C SER A 467 -23.38 19.30 15.42
N THR A 468 -23.13 19.73 14.17
CA THR A 468 -23.08 21.14 13.79
C THR A 468 -24.49 21.70 13.49
N THR A 469 -25.41 20.85 13.01
CA THR A 469 -26.79 21.25 12.68
C THR A 469 -27.69 21.41 13.92
N GLU A 470 -27.39 20.73 15.02
CA GLU A 470 -28.12 20.88 16.29
C GLU A 470 -27.77 22.17 17.08
N ARG A 471 -26.81 22.99 16.63
CA ARG A 471 -26.40 24.25 17.26
C ARG A 471 -26.98 25.52 16.61
N VAL A 472 -28.20 25.47 16.06
CA VAL A 472 -28.95 26.68 15.71
C VAL A 472 -29.87 27.03 16.89
N PRO A 473 -29.67 28.14 17.63
CA PRO A 473 -30.63 28.57 18.63
C PRO A 473 -31.90 29.03 17.90
N SER A 474 -33.01 28.35 18.13
CA SER A 474 -34.33 28.83 17.73
C SER A 474 -34.69 30.06 18.57
N GLY A 475 -34.33 31.24 18.06
CA GLY A 475 -34.89 32.50 18.55
C GLY A 475 -36.36 32.56 18.15
N ILE A 476 -37.24 32.30 19.12
CA ILE A 476 -38.67 32.63 19.02
C ILE A 476 -38.85 33.94 19.78
N ASP A 477 -38.97 35.03 19.02
CA ASP A 477 -39.52 36.30 19.50
C ASP A 477 -40.95 36.08 19.99
N SER A 478 -41.21 36.41 21.25
CA SER A 478 -42.55 36.67 21.76
C SER A 478 -42.75 38.19 21.84
N PRO A 479 -43.80 38.77 21.24
CA PRO A 479 -44.05 40.20 21.34
C PRO A 479 -44.66 40.55 22.69
N GLU A 480 -44.04 41.49 23.40
CA GLU A 480 -44.60 42.15 24.58
C GLU A 480 -45.86 42.95 24.20
N GLN A 481 -46.95 42.71 24.93
CA GLN A 481 -48.09 43.62 25.05
C GLN A 481 -48.11 44.21 26.46
N GLU A 482 -48.22 45.54 26.53
CA GLU A 482 -48.92 46.42 27.50
C GLU A 482 -48.19 47.78 27.44
N GLY A 483 -48.78 48.96 27.29
CA GLY A 483 -50.13 49.45 27.53
C GLY A 483 -50.03 50.78 28.29
N ALA A 484 -50.63 51.85 27.73
CA ALA A 484 -50.99 53.14 28.35
C ALA A 484 -49.91 54.23 28.60
N ALA A 485 -49.95 55.28 27.78
CA ALA A 485 -50.34 56.65 28.17
C ALA A 485 -50.68 57.49 26.93
#